data_AF-A0A7C1AHF7-F1
#
_entry.id   AF-A0A7C1AHF7-F1
#
_cell.length_a   1.000
_cell.length_b   1.000
_cell.length_c   1.000
_cell.angle_alpha   90.00
_cell.angle_beta   90.00
_cell.angle_gamma   90.00
#
_symmetry.space_group_name_H-M   'P 1'
#
loop_
_entity.id
_entity.type
_entity.pdbx_description
1 polymer ?
#
loop_
_entity_poly.entity_id
_entity_poly.type
_entity_poly.pdbx_seq_one_letter_code
_entity_poly.pdbx_strand_id
1 'polypeptide(L)'
;MAISDEAGAAPDTNPRSGKVAPDIAADHVFSDSLLGCLEFVAAHYDRSVQPGALVSGLPLVDGRLTPGLFSRAAARAGLSARIVRRPVEQLSALLLPAVLLLD
;
A
#
# COMPACT_ATOMS: atom_id res chain seq x y z
N MET A 1 -50.55 -18.75 17.50
CA MET A 1 -49.11 -18.95 17.75
C MET A 1 -48.50 -19.28 16.40
N ALA A 2 -47.89 -18.30 15.75
CA ALA A 2 -47.43 -18.39 14.37
C ALA A 2 -46.14 -19.23 14.27
N ILE A 3 -46.07 -20.03 13.22
CA ILE A 3 -44.88 -20.72 12.70
C ILE A 3 -44.16 -19.82 11.68
N SER A 4 -42.94 -20.22 11.30
CA SER A 4 -42.02 -19.74 10.23
C SER A 4 -40.81 -19.00 10.81
N ASP A 5 -39.63 -19.63 10.83
CA ASP A 5 -38.66 -19.74 9.71
C ASP A 5 -37.88 -18.43 9.53
N GLU A 6 -36.56 -18.48 9.79
CA GLU A 6 -35.60 -17.58 9.16
C GLU A 6 -34.21 -18.22 9.28
N ALA A 7 -33.80 -18.74 8.13
CA ALA A 7 -32.55 -19.37 7.83
C ALA A 7 -31.33 -18.53 8.23
N GLY A 8 -30.26 -19.23 8.56
CA GLY A 8 -28.93 -18.62 8.61
C GLY A 8 -28.53 -18.07 7.25
N ALA A 9 -28.03 -16.84 7.26
CA ALA A 9 -27.28 -16.28 6.14
C ALA A 9 -26.15 -15.42 6.73
N ALA A 10 -24.93 -15.89 6.56
CA ALA A 10 -23.74 -15.09 6.79
C ALA A 10 -23.69 -13.97 5.74
N PRO A 11 -23.39 -12.71 6.10
CA PRO A 11 -23.06 -11.71 5.11
C PRO A 11 -21.60 -11.87 4.71
N ASP A 12 -21.39 -12.71 3.70
CA ASP A 12 -20.21 -12.75 2.86
C ASP A 12 -20.11 -11.38 2.15
N THR A 13 -19.41 -10.43 2.75
CA THR A 13 -19.11 -9.15 2.08
C THR A 13 -17.61 -8.99 1.93
N ASN A 14 -17.04 -9.84 1.08
CA ASN A 14 -15.75 -9.56 0.46
C ASN A 14 -15.98 -9.08 -0.97
N PRO A 15 -15.99 -7.76 -1.25
CA PRO A 15 -15.80 -7.28 -2.61
C PRO A 15 -14.30 -7.33 -2.92
N ARG A 16 -13.77 -8.51 -3.26
CA ARG A 16 -12.51 -8.61 -4.01
C ARG A 16 -12.79 -8.27 -5.47
N SER A 17 -11.90 -7.45 -6.04
CA SER A 17 -11.74 -7.18 -7.47
C SER A 17 -12.62 -6.07 -8.07
N GLY A 18 -12.29 -4.84 -7.71
CA GLY A 18 -12.39 -3.72 -8.64
C GLY A 18 -10.99 -3.44 -9.18
N LYS A 19 -10.75 -3.72 -10.45
CA LYS A 19 -9.56 -3.28 -11.19
C LYS A 19 -9.64 -1.76 -11.32
N VAL A 20 -9.27 -1.04 -10.26
CA VAL A 20 -9.08 0.40 -10.32
C VAL A 20 -7.69 0.59 -10.93
N ALA A 21 -7.62 0.72 -12.25
CA ALA A 21 -6.51 1.47 -12.82
C ALA A 21 -6.45 2.79 -12.03
N PRO A 22 -5.30 3.19 -11.47
CA PRO A 22 -5.26 4.38 -10.65
C PRO A 22 -5.61 5.54 -11.57
N ASP A 23 -6.87 5.96 -11.52
CA ASP A 23 -7.27 7.30 -11.90
C ASP A 23 -6.44 8.17 -10.97
N ILE A 24 -5.36 8.75 -11.50
CA ILE A 24 -4.43 9.59 -10.74
C ILE A 24 -5.19 10.88 -10.47
N ALA A 25 -6.20 10.80 -9.59
CA ALA A 25 -6.87 11.94 -9.02
C ALA A 25 -5.80 12.69 -8.23
N ALA A 26 -5.30 13.76 -8.85
CA ALA A 26 -4.18 14.57 -8.41
C ALA A 26 -4.32 15.09 -6.97
N ASP A 27 -5.53 15.06 -6.39
CA ASP A 27 -5.83 15.57 -5.04
C ASP A 27 -5.33 14.66 -3.90
N HIS A 28 -5.08 13.36 -4.12
CA HIS A 28 -4.48 12.48 -3.10
C HIS A 28 -2.96 12.34 -3.19
N VAL A 29 -2.37 12.74 -4.32
CA VAL A 29 -0.92 12.65 -4.56
C VAL A 29 -0.11 13.54 -3.61
N PHE A 30 -0.74 14.57 -3.04
CA PHE A 30 -0.05 15.61 -2.26
C PHE A 30 0.17 15.33 -0.77
N SER A 31 -0.55 14.39 -0.16
CA SER A 31 -0.44 14.19 1.30
C SER A 31 0.83 13.44 1.69
N ASP A 32 1.17 12.36 0.99
CA ASP A 32 2.43 11.62 1.16
C ASP A 32 2.66 10.65 -0.01
N SER A 33 3.42 11.08 -1.01
CA SER A 33 3.64 10.27 -2.22
C SER A 33 4.40 8.97 -1.93
N LEU A 34 5.30 8.95 -0.94
CA LEU A 34 6.03 7.74 -0.57
C LEU A 34 5.13 6.71 0.10
N LEU A 35 4.23 7.16 0.97
CA LEU A 35 3.24 6.29 1.59
C LEU A 35 2.30 5.69 0.54
N GLY A 36 1.80 6.50 -0.40
CA GLY A 36 0.98 6.00 -1.51
C GLY A 36 1.70 4.97 -2.38
N CYS A 37 2.99 5.19 -2.69
CA CYS A 37 3.79 4.19 -3.39
C CYS A 37 3.92 2.88 -2.60
N LEU A 38 4.10 2.96 -1.28
CA LEU A 38 4.20 1.77 -0.43
C LEU A 38 2.88 0.99 -0.39
N GLU A 39 1.75 1.68 -0.25
CA GLU A 39 0.42 1.06 -0.28
C GLU A 39 0.18 0.31 -1.59
N PHE A 40 0.55 0.92 -2.73
CA PHE A 40 0.45 0.28 -4.02
C PHE A 40 1.30 -1.00 -4.10
N VAL A 41 2.58 -0.94 -3.70
CA VAL A 41 3.47 -2.11 -3.72
C VAL A 41 2.95 -3.20 -2.77
N ALA A 42 2.46 -2.84 -1.59
CA ALA A 42 1.88 -3.78 -0.65
C ALA A 42 0.64 -4.46 -1.23
N ALA A 43 -0.28 -3.70 -1.82
CA ALA A 43 -1.45 -4.23 -2.51
C ALA A 43 -1.09 -5.15 -3.69
N HIS A 44 -0.05 -4.81 -4.45
CA HIS A 44 0.44 -5.63 -5.57
C HIS A 44 0.88 -7.04 -5.13
N TYR A 45 1.43 -7.18 -3.92
CA TYR A 45 1.83 -8.46 -3.34
C TYR A 45 0.76 -9.08 -2.41
N ASP A 46 -0.51 -8.72 -2.58
CA ASP A 46 -1.65 -9.18 -1.76
C ASP A 46 -1.50 -8.84 -0.25
N ARG A 47 -0.73 -7.81 0.08
CA ARG A 47 -0.54 -7.27 1.44
C ARG A 47 -1.28 -5.95 1.61
N SER A 48 -2.61 -5.99 1.54
CA SER A 48 -3.41 -4.79 1.81
C SER A 48 -3.34 -4.42 3.29
N VAL A 49 -2.74 -3.27 3.59
CA VAL A 49 -2.58 -2.71 4.94
C VAL A 49 -3.04 -1.26 4.91
N GLN A 50 -3.75 -0.84 5.96
CA GLN A 50 -4.23 0.54 6.06
C GLN A 50 -3.05 1.53 6.14
N PRO A 51 -3.13 2.69 5.47
CA PRO A 51 -2.10 3.74 5.47
C PRO A 51 -1.53 4.03 6.86
N GLY A 52 -2.41 4.28 7.83
CA GLY A 52 -2.05 4.61 9.20
C GLY A 52 -1.29 3.49 9.92
N ALA A 53 -1.54 2.23 9.58
CA ALA A 53 -0.82 1.09 10.15
C ALA A 53 0.62 1.00 9.62
N LEU A 54 0.88 1.41 8.38
CA LEU A 54 2.23 1.42 7.78
C LEU A 54 3.16 2.43 8.45
N VAL A 55 2.61 3.58 8.87
CA VAL A 55 3.36 4.67 9.49
C VAL A 55 3.28 4.71 11.03
N SER A 56 2.45 3.87 11.64
CA SER A 56 2.20 3.85 13.08
C SER A 56 3.49 3.71 13.90
N GLY A 57 3.75 4.67 14.78
CA GLY A 57 4.94 4.67 15.65
C GLY A 57 6.26 5.00 14.94
N LEU A 58 6.21 5.55 13.71
CA LEU A 58 7.39 6.12 13.05
C LEU A 58 7.53 7.61 13.37
N PRO A 59 8.77 8.12 13.52
CA PRO A 59 9.02 9.54 13.71
C PRO A 59 8.91 10.28 12.36
N LEU A 60 7.68 10.49 11.88
CA LEU A 60 7.41 11.19 10.63
C LEU A 60 7.94 12.63 10.67
N VAL A 61 8.35 13.14 9.50
CA VAL A 61 8.79 14.53 9.34
C VAL A 61 7.67 15.27 8.63
N ASP A 62 7.13 16.33 9.25
CA ASP A 62 5.99 17.09 8.74
C ASP A 62 4.75 16.22 8.41
N GLY A 63 4.57 15.13 9.18
CA GLY A 63 3.49 14.17 8.95
C GLY A 63 3.69 13.26 7.73
N ARG A 64 4.90 13.25 7.14
CA ARG A 64 5.23 12.50 5.93
C ARG A 64 6.28 11.41 6.19
N LEU A 65 6.16 10.33 5.43
CA LEU A 65 7.12 9.26 5.33
C LEU A 65 8.34 9.76 4.56
N THR A 66 9.53 9.56 5.13
CA THR A 66 10.79 9.87 4.46
C THR A 66 11.40 8.60 3.86
N PRO A 67 12.29 8.71 2.86
CA PRO A 67 12.97 7.53 2.31
C PRO A 67 13.67 6.69 3.39
N GLY A 68 14.28 7.34 4.39
CA GLY A 68 14.95 6.65 5.50
C GLY A 68 14.00 5.85 6.42
N LEU A 69 12.71 6.17 6.43
CA LEU A 69 11.67 5.46 7.18
C LEU A 69 10.96 4.39 6.35
N PHE A 70 11.11 4.42 5.03
CA PHE A 70 10.40 3.57 4.09
C PHE A 70 10.58 2.07 4.37
N SER A 71 11.80 1.63 4.67
CA SER A 71 12.07 0.22 4.99
C SER A 71 11.35 -0.26 6.25
N ARG A 72 11.25 0.61 7.26
CA ARG A 72 10.51 0.31 8.50
C ARG A 72 9.00 0.29 8.27
N ALA A 73 8.48 1.18 7.42
CA ALA A 73 7.08 1.15 7.01
C ALA A 73 6.76 -0.12 6.22
N ALA A 74 7.61 -0.49 5.25
CA ALA A 74 7.47 -1.70 4.45
C ALA A 74 7.50 -2.98 5.30
N ALA A 75 8.33 -3.04 6.34
CA ALA A 75 8.36 -4.16 7.28
C ALA A 75 7.00 -4.42 7.95
N ARG A 76 6.17 -3.38 8.18
CA ARG A 76 4.81 -3.54 8.72
C ARG A 76 3.84 -4.19 7.73
N ALA A 77 4.11 -4.07 6.43
CA ALA A 77 3.40 -4.80 5.39
C ALA A 77 3.94 -6.23 5.15
N GLY A 78 4.94 -6.67 5.93
CA GLY A 78 5.63 -7.94 5.68
C GLY A 78 6.57 -7.88 4.46
N LEU A 79 6.98 -6.68 4.04
CA LEU A 79 7.89 -6.46 2.93
C LEU A 79 9.29 -6.10 3.44
N SER A 80 10.30 -6.40 2.63
CA SER A 80 11.66 -5.88 2.80
C SER A 80 11.91 -4.84 1.71
N ALA A 81 12.44 -3.67 2.09
CA ALA A 81 12.78 -2.61 1.14
C ALA A 81 14.18 -2.08 1.41
N ARG A 82 14.88 -1.71 0.33
CA ARG A 82 16.26 -1.17 0.38
C ARG A 82 16.42 -0.03 -0.62
N ILE A 83 16.98 1.08 -0.15
CA ILE A 83 17.39 2.18 -1.03
C ILE A 83 18.72 1.81 -1.68
N VAL A 84 18.77 1.94 -3.01
CA VAL A 84 19.95 1.65 -3.83
C VAL A 84 20.09 2.75 -4.89
N ARG A 85 21.33 3.15 -5.19
CA ARG A 85 21.62 4.05 -6.31
C ARG A 85 22.16 3.22 -7.46
N ARG A 86 21.47 3.24 -8.60
CA ARG A 86 21.88 2.59 -9.84
C ARG A 86 21.20 3.29 -11.04
N PRO A 87 21.79 3.25 -12.24
CA PRO A 87 21.13 3.70 -13.46
C PRO A 87 19.83 2.93 -13.69
N VAL A 88 18.80 3.59 -14.20
CA VAL A 88 17.47 2.98 -14.40
C VAL A 88 17.52 1.86 -15.43
N GLU A 89 18.44 1.94 -16.38
CA GLU A 89 18.69 0.96 -17.44
C GLU A 89 19.19 -0.38 -16.88
N GLN A 90 19.70 -0.40 -15.64
CA GLN A 90 20.17 -1.60 -14.95
C GLN A 90 19.07 -2.26 -14.09
N LEU A 91 17.85 -1.73 -14.09
CA LEU A 91 16.74 -2.32 -13.37
C LEU A 91 16.21 -3.54 -14.14
N SER A 92 16.32 -4.74 -13.54
CA SER A 92 15.72 -5.94 -14.11
C SER A 92 14.19 -5.85 -14.03
N ALA A 93 13.50 -6.21 -15.12
CA ALA A 93 12.04 -6.30 -15.14
C ALA A 93 11.48 -7.30 -14.10
N LEU A 94 12.28 -8.27 -13.66
CA LEU A 94 11.91 -9.22 -12.61
C LEU A 94 11.79 -8.60 -11.21
N LEU A 95 12.36 -7.40 -11.01
CA LEU A 95 12.32 -6.68 -9.74
C LEU A 95 11.14 -5.71 -9.63
N LEU A 96 10.30 -5.61 -10.67
CA LEU A 96 9.15 -4.73 -10.66
C LEU A 96 7.99 -5.35 -9.88
N PRO A 97 7.19 -4.54 -9.16
CA PRO A 97 7.24 -3.07 -9.07
C PRO A 97 8.37 -2.51 -8.19
N ALA A 98 8.91 -1.34 -8.56
CA ALA A 98 9.93 -0.62 -7.79
C ALA A 98 9.52 0.85 -7.58
N VAL A 99 9.96 1.44 -6.46
CA VAL A 99 9.72 2.85 -6.13
C VAL A 99 10.95 3.68 -6.53
N LEU A 100 10.76 4.66 -7.41
CA LEU A 100 11.81 5.58 -7.83
C LEU A 100 11.76 6.85 -6.97
N LEU A 101 12.91 7.24 -6.45
CA LEU A 101 13.09 8.54 -5.80
C LEU A 101 13.48 9.55 -6.87
N LEU A 102 12.64 10.55 -7.07
CA LEU A 102 12.87 11.66 -7.99
C LEU A 102 13.38 12.85 -7.18
N ASP A 103 14.37 13.56 -7.72
CA ASP A 103 14.97 14.79 -7.16
C ASP A 103 14.77 15.92 -8.17
#